data_AF-A0A6I1QTM8-F1
#
_entry.id   AF-A0A6I1QTM8-F1
#
_cell.length_a   1.000
_cell.length_b   1.000
_cell.length_c   1.000
_cell.angle_alpha   90.00
_cell.angle_beta   90.00
_cell.angle_gamma   90.00
#
_symmetry.space_group_name_H-M   'P 1'
#
loop_
_entity.id
_entity.type
_entity.pdbx_description
1 polymer ?
#
loop_
_entity_poly.entity_id
_entity_poly.type
_entity_poly.pdbx_seq_one_letter_code
_entity_poly.pdbx_strand_id
1 'polypeptide(L)' 'MIDVSLRGVRCRAAQEILDSDGTVGTATEGTIVYELEGEGGQLVNVQWDNGTTSLVSSEEIEITDRDVTWQ' A
#
# COMPACT_ATOMS: atom_id res chain seq x y z
N MET A 1 15.43 -2.10 -3.07
CA MET A 1 15.27 -2.48 -4.50
C MET A 1 13.85 -2.15 -4.90
N ILE A 2 13.57 -1.75 -6.15
CA ILE A 2 12.17 -1.58 -6.61
C ILE A 2 11.67 -2.95 -7.06
N ASP A 3 10.59 -3.44 -6.43
CA ASP A 3 9.85 -4.62 -6.85
C ASP A 3 8.47 -4.20 -7.38
N VAL A 4 7.97 -4.92 -8.38
CA VAL A 4 6.66 -4.69 -9.02
C VAL A 4 5.85 -5.99 -9.10
N SER A 5 6.22 -7.02 -8.35
CA SER A 5 5.55 -8.32 -8.33
C SER A 5 4.10 -8.22 -7.88
N LEU A 6 3.78 -7.31 -6.95
CA LEU A 6 2.41 -7.04 -6.52
C LEU A 6 1.75 -5.87 -7.26
N ARG A 7 2.34 -5.36 -8.35
CA ARG A 7 1.74 -4.25 -9.10
C ARG A 7 0.35 -4.61 -9.63
N GLY A 8 -0.63 -3.75 -9.35
CA GLY A 8 -2.02 -3.94 -9.74
C GLY A 8 -2.87 -4.72 -8.72
N VAL A 9 -2.25 -5.27 -7.67
CA VAL A 9 -2.97 -5.95 -6.59
C VAL A 9 -3.77 -4.94 -5.77
N ARG A 10 -4.99 -5.33 -5.39
CA ARG A 10 -5.87 -4.52 -4.54
C ARG A 10 -5.52 -4.69 -3.08
N CYS A 11 -5.53 -3.57 -2.38
CA CYS A 11 -5.32 -3.51 -0.95
C CYS A 11 -6.30 -2.52 -0.31
N ARG A 12 -6.30 -2.49 1.02
CA ARG A 12 -6.98 -1.45 1.81
C ARG A 12 -6.13 -1.01 2.99
N ALA A 13 -6.33 0.21 3.44
CA ALA A 13 -5.69 0.70 4.65
C ALA A 13 -6.19 -0.07 5.89
N ALA A 14 -5.29 -0.69 6.65
CA ALA A 14 -5.60 -1.40 7.89
C ALA A 14 -5.87 -0.43 9.06
N GLN A 15 -5.31 0.77 8.97
CA GLN A 15 -5.43 1.86 9.93
C GLN A 15 -5.55 3.20 9.22
N GLU A 16 -5.69 4.30 9.97
CA GLU A 16 -5.59 5.64 9.39
C GLU A 16 -4.12 5.94 9.06
N ILE A 17 -3.87 6.44 7.85
CA ILE A 17 -2.52 6.77 7.37
C ILE A 17 -2.45 8.28 7.15
N LEU A 18 -1.48 8.91 7.78
CA LEU A 18 -1.22 10.34 7.67
C LEU A 18 -0.12 10.58 6.63
N ASP A 19 -0.47 11.26 5.56
CA ASP A 19 0.44 11.69 4.52
C ASP A 19 0.57 13.22 4.55
N SER A 20 1.66 13.74 3.98
CA SER A 20 1.83 15.16 3.70
C SER A 20 0.71 15.74 2.84
N ASP A 21 0.14 14.96 1.92
CA ASP A 21 -0.90 15.40 0.98
C ASP A 21 -2.34 15.16 1.48
N GLY A 22 -2.50 14.53 2.64
CA GLY A 22 -3.81 14.29 3.24
C GLY A 22 -3.87 13.05 4.11
N THR A 23 -5.09 12.62 4.43
CA THR A 23 -5.34 11.45 5.28
C THR A 23 -6.02 10.35 4.46
N VAL A 24 -5.48 9.13 4.54
CA VAL A 24 -6.14 7.92 4.04
C VAL A 24 -6.88 7.30 5.21
N GLY A 25 -8.22 7.30 5.14
CA GLY A 25 -9.04 6.71 6.18
C GLY A 25 -8.91 5.19 6.22
N THR A 26 -9.17 4.60 7.38
CA THR A 26 -9.22 3.14 7.54
C THR A 26 -10.19 2.50 6.53
N ALA A 27 -9.80 1.34 5.99
CA ALA A 27 -10.52 0.59 4.96
C ALA A 27 -10.66 1.31 3.60
N THR A 28 -10.02 2.46 3.39
CA THR A 28 -9.90 3.05 2.04
C THR A 28 -9.17 2.07 1.15
N GLU A 29 -9.76 1.76 0.00
CA GLU A 29 -9.15 0.84 -0.95
C GLU A 29 -8.13 1.55 -1.85
N GLY A 30 -7.20 0.76 -2.36
CA GLY A 30 -6.18 1.23 -3.29
C GLY A 30 -5.57 0.11 -4.11
N THR A 31 -4.65 0.49 -4.98
CA THR A 31 -3.93 -0.39 -5.90
C THR A 31 -2.43 -0.23 -5.69
N ILE A 32 -1.73 -1.34 -5.49
CA ILE A 32 -0.27 -1.34 -5.34
C ILE A 32 0.39 -0.98 -6.68
N VAL A 33 1.35 -0.07 -6.66
CA VAL A 33 2.11 0.38 -7.84
C VAL A 33 3.48 -0.26 -7.89
N TYR A 34 4.20 -0.24 -6.76
CA TYR A 34 5.51 -0.86 -6.57
C TYR A 34 5.83 -1.01 -5.08
N GLU A 35 6.85 -1.78 -4.78
CA GLU A 35 7.37 -2.04 -3.44
C GLU A 35 8.84 -1.62 -3.38
N LEU A 36 9.30 -1.22 -2.19
CA LEU A 36 10.69 -0.89 -1.90
C LEU A 36 11.15 -1.71 -0.70
N GLU A 37 12.11 -2.59 -0.92
CA GLU A 37 12.80 -3.27 0.18
C GLU A 37 14.05 -2.49 0.60
N GLY A 38 14.22 -2.31 1.91
CA GLY A 38 15.40 -1.71 2.54
C GLY A 38 15.55 -2.12 4.01
N GLU A 39 16.59 -1.61 4.66
CA GLU A 39 16.93 -1.96 6.06
C GLU A 39 15.85 -1.58 7.09
N GLY A 40 14.87 -0.76 6.71
CA GLY A 40 13.75 -0.32 7.56
C GLY A 40 12.43 -1.08 7.35
N GLY A 41 12.42 -2.15 6.55
CA GLY A 41 11.22 -2.90 6.19
C GLY A 41 10.75 -2.68 4.76
N GLN A 42 9.61 -3.30 4.41
CA GLN A 42 8.99 -3.22 3.09
C GLN A 42 8.06 -2.01 3.04
N LEU A 43 8.39 -1.06 2.17
CA LEU A 43 7.50 0.05 1.84
C LEU A 43 6.73 -0.26 0.56
N VAL A 44 5.50 0.20 0.48
CA VAL A 44 4.56 -0.09 -0.59
C VAL A 44 3.97 1.21 -1.08
N ASN A 45 4.14 1.48 -2.37
CA ASN A 45 3.49 2.63 -2.98
C ASN A 45 2.09 2.23 -3.45
N VAL A 46 1.08 2.95 -2.95
CA VAL A 46 -0.32 2.66 -3.22
C VAL A 46 -0.97 3.89 -3.84
N GLN A 47 -1.68 3.67 -4.95
CA GLN A 47 -2.62 4.64 -5.49
C GLN A 47 -4.00 4.36 -4.89
N TRP A 48 -4.48 5.27 -4.04
CA TRP A 48 -5.74 5.13 -3.32
C TRP A 48 -6.92 5.59 -4.17
N ASP A 49 -8.09 4.99 -3.95
CA ASP A 49 -9.31 5.30 -4.70
C ASP A 49 -9.87 6.70 -4.38
N ASN A 50 -9.48 7.28 -3.24
CA ASN A 50 -9.78 8.67 -2.89
C ASN A 50 -8.92 9.69 -3.68
N GLY A 51 -8.01 9.21 -4.55
CA GLY A 51 -7.16 10.02 -5.41
C GLY A 51 -5.78 10.35 -4.85
N THR A 52 -5.47 9.99 -3.59
CA THR A 52 -4.13 10.19 -3.04
C THR A 52 -3.17 9.07 -3.47
N THR A 53 -1.87 9.32 -3.34
CA THR A 53 -0.84 8.31 -3.55
C THR A 53 0.16 8.43 -2.42
N SER A 54 0.44 7.33 -1.73
CA SER A 54 1.30 7.33 -0.54
C SER A 54 2.27 6.17 -0.58
N LEU A 55 3.42 6.36 0.04
CA LEU A 55 4.38 5.31 0.33
C LEU A 55 4.21 4.90 1.79
N VAL A 56 3.74 3.68 2.03
CA VAL A 56 3.29 3.19 3.35
C VAL A 56 4.02 1.91 3.73
N SER A 57 4.05 1.56 5.01
CA SER A 57 4.55 0.24 5.45
C SER A 57 3.59 -0.87 4.98
N SER A 58 4.12 -2.06 4.64
CA SER A 58 3.28 -3.23 4.36
C SER A 58 2.39 -3.63 5.55
N GLU A 59 2.78 -3.28 6.78
CA GLU A 59 1.97 -3.48 8.00
C GLU A 59 0.76 -2.53 8.11
N GLU A 60 0.74 -1.42 7.35
CA GLU A 60 -0.35 -0.45 7.36
C GLU A 60 -1.48 -0.79 6.39
N ILE A 61 -1.29 -1.83 5.55
CA ILE A 61 -2.26 -2.23 4.54
C ILE A 61 -2.54 -3.74 4.58
N GLU A 62 -3.74 -4.09 4.12
CA GLU A 62 -4.16 -5.48 3.92
C GLU A 62 -4.39 -5.72 2.44
N ILE A 63 -3.80 -6.80 1.89
CA ILE A 63 -4.13 -7.26 0.54
C ILE A 63 -5.55 -7.82 0.56
N THR A 64 -6.40 -7.32 -0.33
CA THR A 64 -7.81 -7.74 -0.43
C THR A 64 -8.05 -8.77 -1.53
N ASP A 65 -7.07 -8.95 -2.41
CA ASP A 65 -7.06 -10.04 -3.39
C ASP A 65 -6.76 -11.37 -2.70
N ARG A 66 -7.71 -12.31 -2.78
CA ARG A 66 -7.67 -13.54 -1.96
C ARG A 66 -6.63 -14.55 -2.40
N ASP A 67 -6.09 -14.40 -3.61
CA ASP A 67 -5.08 -15.29 -4.18
C ASP A 67 -3.64 -14.76 -4.01
N VAL A 68 -3.47 -13.63 -3.31
CA VAL A 68 -2.18 -12.95 -3.17
C VAL A 68 -1.82 -12.80 -1.70
N THR A 69 -0.61 -13.22 -1.35
CA THR A 69 0.02 -12.98 -0.05
C THR A 69 1.28 -12.15 -0.23
N TRP A 70 1.67 -11.42 0.82
CA TRP A 70 3.03 -10.86 0.90
C TRP A 70 4.07 -11.96 0.61
N GLN A 71 5.09 -11.63 -0.19
CA GLN A 71 6.18 -12.54 -0.52
C GLN A 71 7.30 -12.50 0.52
#